data_AF-A0A8T5MVK4-F1
#
_entry.id   AF-A0A8T5MVK4-F1
#
_cell.length_a   1.000
_cell.length_b   1.000
_cell.length_c   1.000
_cell.angle_alpha   90.00
_cell.angle_beta   90.00
_cell.angle_gamma   90.00
#
_symmetry.space_group_name_H-M   'P 1'
#
loop_
_entity.id
_entity.type
_entity.pdbx_description
1 polymer ?
#
loop_
_entity_poly.entity_id
_entity_poly.type
_entity_poly.pdbx_seq_one_letter_code
_entity_poly.pdbx_strand_id
1 'polypeptide(L)'
;MNIKKFCDFFKIKHSIENDPSSLDDIYQFFERLRKSIESGEPNALIIGEYLFQNISSEKVRQRKSSATEFEDFLEFSLGGKVTDKDARKNIELSDISKIDDEIATYISSNRREKMDITFQSGYGVSLKTSVPENKEINMGSFAREALFKGFLTPREYGGERKGGLGSKPQIKSTFEKIQSKKTMWKKFSKGFETMVNNIYVDDMVFVIKGGTYLELYFIDSKILQKILTDAVEGGPSKSIGVINRYEGNSMRIERDKIIKHGKKVKLDFTSENFTKLRGIISHIRIIEQITLENIGNKKISEAEKALYSQIKLMLKDMESF
;
A
#
# COMPACT_ATOMS: atom_id res chain seq x y z
N MET A 1 23.63 -3.77 -3.02
CA MET A 1 23.08 -5.14 -3.09
C MET A 1 21.99 -5.19 -4.16
N ASN A 2 22.09 -6.06 -5.17
CA ASN A 2 21.08 -6.18 -6.22
C ASN A 2 19.94 -7.09 -5.73
N ILE A 3 18.94 -6.49 -5.09
CA ILE A 3 17.83 -7.20 -4.45
C ILE A 3 16.99 -8.03 -5.45
N LYS A 4 16.87 -7.56 -6.70
CA LYS A 4 16.13 -8.26 -7.76
C LYS A 4 16.64 -9.69 -7.97
N LYS A 5 17.96 -9.91 -7.94
CA LYS A 5 18.53 -11.26 -8.09
C LYS A 5 18.07 -12.21 -6.98
N PHE A 6 18.00 -11.72 -5.74
CA PHE A 6 17.50 -12.54 -4.62
C PHE A 6 16.02 -12.85 -4.76
N CYS A 7 15.21 -11.90 -5.24
CA CYS A 7 13.81 -12.16 -5.59
C CYS A 7 13.68 -13.19 -6.71
N ASP A 8 14.50 -13.10 -7.76
CA ASP A 8 14.48 -14.05 -8.88
C ASP A 8 14.84 -15.47 -8.41
N PHE A 9 15.88 -15.63 -7.59
CA PHE A 9 16.23 -16.94 -6.99
C PHE A 9 15.13 -17.47 -6.07
N PHE A 10 14.56 -16.60 -5.24
CA PHE A 10 13.47 -16.97 -4.33
C PHE A 10 12.25 -17.51 -5.12
N LYS A 11 11.85 -16.82 -6.18
CA LYS A 11 10.74 -17.25 -7.04
C LYS A 11 10.99 -18.58 -7.72
N ILE A 12 12.19 -18.77 -8.30
CA ILE A 12 12.57 -20.04 -8.93
C ILE A 12 12.47 -21.20 -7.93
N LYS A 13 13.05 -21.02 -6.74
CA LYS A 13 13.06 -22.06 -5.70
C LYS A 13 11.64 -22.41 -5.24
N HIS A 14 10.77 -21.42 -5.09
CA HIS A 14 9.42 -21.60 -4.56
C HIS A 14 8.35 -21.80 -5.65
N SER A 15 8.76 -21.91 -6.92
CA SER A 15 7.86 -22.02 -8.08
C SER A 15 6.78 -20.93 -8.10
N ILE A 16 7.19 -19.68 -7.88
CA ILE A 16 6.30 -18.52 -7.91
C ILE A 16 6.36 -17.88 -9.30
N GLU A 17 5.21 -17.68 -9.92
CA GLU A 17 5.09 -17.03 -11.22
C GLU A 17 5.49 -15.55 -11.15
N ASN A 18 6.03 -15.04 -12.27
CA ASN A 18 6.52 -13.66 -12.37
C ASN A 18 5.42 -12.65 -12.71
N ASP A 19 4.19 -13.08 -12.93
CA ASP A 19 3.12 -12.24 -13.46
C ASP A 19 1.80 -12.55 -12.74
N PRO A 20 1.53 -11.88 -11.60
CA PRO A 20 0.28 -12.02 -10.87
C PRO A 20 -0.94 -11.79 -11.78
N SER A 21 -1.91 -12.69 -11.71
CA SER A 21 -3.21 -12.59 -12.39
C SER A 21 -4.35 -12.27 -11.43
N SER A 22 -4.09 -12.36 -10.13
CA SER A 22 -5.06 -12.16 -9.07
C SER A 22 -4.42 -11.62 -7.78
N LEU A 23 -5.25 -11.12 -6.87
CA LEU A 23 -4.81 -10.73 -5.53
C LEU A 23 -4.23 -11.90 -4.73
N ASP A 24 -4.70 -13.13 -5.00
CA ASP A 24 -4.20 -14.32 -4.34
C ASP A 24 -2.74 -14.60 -4.69
N ASP A 25 -2.33 -14.41 -5.94
CA ASP A 25 -0.96 -14.63 -6.38
C ASP A 25 0.03 -13.76 -5.59
N ILE A 26 -0.32 -12.49 -5.39
CA ILE A 26 0.46 -11.54 -4.58
C ILE A 26 0.48 -12.00 -3.11
N TYR A 27 -0.68 -12.41 -2.57
CA TYR A 27 -0.78 -12.95 -1.21
C TYR A 27 0.11 -14.19 -1.03
N GLN A 28 0.09 -15.14 -1.97
CA GLN A 28 0.90 -16.36 -1.90
C GLN A 28 2.40 -16.06 -1.94
N PHE A 29 2.83 -15.06 -2.72
CA PHE A 29 4.22 -14.61 -2.71
C PHE A 29 4.65 -14.17 -1.30
N PHE A 30 3.88 -13.26 -0.67
CA PHE A 30 4.21 -12.76 0.67
C PHE A 30 4.07 -13.82 1.75
N GLU A 31 3.11 -14.72 1.63
CA GLU A 31 2.92 -15.82 2.59
C GLU A 31 4.07 -16.83 2.51
N ARG A 32 4.58 -17.13 1.31
CA ARG A 32 5.80 -17.93 1.13
C ARG A 32 7.03 -17.21 1.67
N LEU A 33 7.14 -15.91 1.43
CA LEU A 33 8.23 -15.09 1.96
C LEU A 33 8.24 -15.12 3.49
N ARG A 34 7.07 -14.94 4.13
CA ARG A 34 6.90 -15.05 5.59
C ARG A 34 7.42 -16.38 6.13
N LYS A 35 6.92 -17.49 5.59
CA LYS A 35 7.33 -18.84 6.02
C LYS A 35 8.83 -19.08 5.83
N SER A 36 9.40 -18.58 4.74
CA SER A 36 10.82 -18.74 4.44
C SER A 36 11.71 -17.87 5.32
N ILE A 37 11.25 -16.69 5.73
CA ILE A 37 11.90 -15.87 6.75
C ILE A 37 11.89 -16.60 8.10
N GLU A 38 10.75 -17.16 8.50
CA GLU A 38 10.60 -17.92 9.76
C GLU A 38 11.51 -19.16 9.78
N SER A 39 11.68 -19.84 8.64
CA SER A 39 12.59 -20.98 8.51
C SER A 39 14.07 -20.59 8.36
N GLY A 40 14.40 -19.29 8.32
CA GLY A 40 15.77 -18.81 8.17
C GLY A 40 16.37 -18.97 6.78
N GLU A 41 15.56 -19.05 5.72
CA GLU A 41 16.08 -19.17 4.36
C GLU A 41 16.91 -17.92 3.98
N PRO A 42 18.17 -18.05 3.53
CA PRO A 42 19.05 -16.91 3.29
C PRO A 42 18.49 -15.87 2.31
N ASN A 43 17.94 -16.29 1.16
CA ASN A 43 17.36 -15.37 0.18
C ASN A 43 16.16 -14.61 0.77
N ALA A 44 15.31 -15.30 1.53
CA ALA A 44 14.14 -14.71 2.16
C ALA A 44 14.53 -13.71 3.25
N LEU A 45 15.56 -14.00 4.04
CA LEU A 45 16.10 -13.08 5.04
C LEU A 45 16.72 -11.83 4.39
N ILE A 46 17.45 -11.99 3.28
CA ILE A 46 17.98 -10.84 2.51
C ILE A 46 16.85 -9.96 1.96
N ILE A 47 15.78 -10.58 1.46
CA ILE A 47 14.57 -9.86 1.03
C ILE A 47 13.90 -9.14 2.20
N GLY A 48 13.73 -9.83 3.33
CA GLY A 48 13.17 -9.24 4.54
C GLY A 48 14.00 -8.06 5.05
N GLU A 49 15.33 -8.15 5.00
CA GLU A 49 16.22 -7.07 5.45
C GLU A 49 16.13 -5.86 4.53
N TYR A 50 15.99 -6.07 3.21
CA TYR A 50 15.69 -4.98 2.28
C TYR A 50 14.37 -4.27 2.62
N LEU A 51 13.28 -5.03 2.85
CA LEU A 51 11.98 -4.46 3.23
C LEU A 51 12.07 -3.72 4.57
N PHE A 52 12.79 -4.26 5.55
CA PHE A 52 13.02 -3.60 6.82
C PHE A 52 13.73 -2.25 6.63
N GLN A 53 14.88 -2.24 5.97
CA GLN A 53 15.73 -1.05 5.88
C GLN A 53 15.10 0.08 5.07
N ASN A 54 14.37 -0.24 3.99
CA ASN A 54 13.87 0.76 3.05
C ASN A 54 12.41 1.16 3.29
N ILE A 55 11.62 0.32 3.95
CA ILE A 55 10.16 0.50 4.04
C ILE A 55 9.70 0.57 5.49
N SER A 56 10.10 -0.39 6.32
CA SER A 56 9.50 -0.56 7.65
C SER A 56 10.22 0.15 8.80
N SER A 57 11.54 0.34 8.73
CA SER A 57 12.32 0.79 9.89
C SER A 57 11.85 2.15 10.41
N GLU A 58 12.03 2.39 11.71
CA GLU A 58 11.67 3.66 12.35
C GLU A 58 12.23 4.89 11.61
N LYS A 59 13.42 4.75 11.04
CA LYS A 59 14.11 5.83 10.31
C LYS A 59 13.44 6.19 8.98
N VAL A 60 12.71 5.27 8.36
CA VAL A 60 12.18 5.42 6.98
C VAL A 60 10.66 5.34 6.90
N ARG A 61 9.97 4.69 7.84
CA ARG A 61 8.54 4.37 7.76
C ARG A 61 7.61 5.57 7.61
N GLN A 62 8.03 6.75 8.07
CA GLN A 62 7.24 7.97 7.94
C GLN A 62 7.53 8.75 6.64
N ARG A 63 8.57 8.38 5.88
CA ARG A 63 8.96 9.07 4.65
C ARG A 63 7.98 8.72 3.54
N LYS A 64 7.62 9.72 2.71
CA LYS A 64 6.82 9.49 1.49
C LYS A 64 7.48 8.47 0.56
N SER A 65 8.81 8.53 0.43
CA SER A 65 9.59 7.62 -0.42
C SER A 65 9.42 6.14 -0.05
N SER A 66 9.10 5.80 1.20
CA SER A 66 8.90 4.39 1.61
C SER A 66 7.69 3.73 0.93
N ALA A 67 6.71 4.51 0.46
CA ALA A 67 5.60 3.98 -0.34
C ALA A 67 6.09 3.62 -1.76
N THR A 68 6.84 4.53 -2.39
CA THR A 68 7.46 4.31 -3.70
C THR A 68 8.44 3.14 -3.68
N GLU A 69 9.24 2.99 -2.61
CA GLU A 69 10.13 1.82 -2.45
C GLU A 69 9.35 0.49 -2.38
N PHE A 70 8.13 0.51 -1.85
CA PHE A 70 7.27 -0.68 -1.84
C PHE A 70 6.63 -0.95 -3.21
N GLU A 71 6.28 0.11 -3.95
CA GLU A 71 5.86 0.00 -5.36
C GLU A 71 6.98 -0.60 -6.23
N ASP A 72 8.17 -0.03 -6.14
CA ASP A 72 9.36 -0.51 -6.86
C ASP A 72 9.68 -1.96 -6.48
N PHE A 73 9.55 -2.32 -5.20
CA PHE A 73 9.69 -3.70 -4.75
C PHE A 73 8.75 -4.65 -5.48
N LEU A 74 7.47 -4.32 -5.62
CA LEU A 74 6.51 -5.14 -6.35
C LEU A 74 6.80 -5.17 -7.86
N GLU A 75 7.24 -4.05 -8.44
CA GLU A 75 7.68 -3.98 -9.85
C GLU A 75 8.81 -4.98 -10.13
N PHE A 76 9.92 -4.95 -9.38
CA PHE A 76 11.02 -5.86 -9.67
C PHE A 76 10.84 -7.28 -9.12
N SER A 77 10.05 -7.47 -8.05
CA SER A 77 9.84 -8.81 -7.47
C SER A 77 8.79 -9.61 -8.23
N LEU A 78 7.70 -8.99 -8.67
CA LEU A 78 6.55 -9.64 -9.31
C LEU A 78 6.31 -9.15 -10.75
N GLY A 79 7.30 -8.53 -11.39
CA GLY A 79 7.21 -8.14 -12.79
C GLY A 79 6.16 -7.06 -13.10
N GLY A 80 5.70 -6.35 -12.08
CA GLY A 80 4.72 -5.27 -12.21
C GLY A 80 5.32 -4.02 -12.87
N LYS A 81 4.44 -3.10 -13.26
CA LYS A 81 4.79 -1.78 -13.78
C LYS A 81 4.03 -0.71 -13.01
N VAL A 82 4.75 0.27 -12.48
CA VAL A 82 4.15 1.44 -11.82
C VAL A 82 3.46 2.32 -12.86
N THR A 83 2.17 2.59 -12.65
CA THR A 83 1.25 3.22 -13.62
C THR A 83 1.48 4.72 -13.83
N ASP A 84 2.08 5.40 -12.85
CA ASP A 84 2.41 6.83 -12.90
C ASP A 84 3.34 7.20 -14.08
N LYS A 85 4.01 6.21 -14.68
CA LYS A 85 4.96 6.36 -15.79
C LYS A 85 4.32 6.34 -17.19
N ASP A 86 3.01 6.06 -17.30
CA ASP A 86 2.32 5.92 -18.60
C ASP A 86 1.53 7.15 -19.07
N ALA A 87 1.53 7.38 -20.39
CA ALA A 87 0.74 8.43 -21.02
C ALA A 87 -0.77 8.19 -20.82
N ARG A 88 -1.44 9.28 -20.41
CA ARG A 88 -2.87 9.34 -20.09
C ARG A 88 -3.69 9.06 -21.36
N LYS A 89 -4.62 8.10 -21.29
CA LYS A 89 -5.67 7.87 -22.29
C LYS A 89 -7.01 7.97 -21.57
N ASN A 90 -7.93 8.75 -22.12
CA ASN A 90 -9.28 8.93 -21.60
C ASN A 90 -10.08 7.64 -21.76
N ILE A 91 -10.96 7.35 -20.80
CA ILE A 91 -11.93 6.25 -20.89
C ILE A 91 -13.15 6.76 -21.67
N GLU A 92 -13.72 5.92 -22.52
CA GLU A 92 -14.95 6.25 -23.24
C GLU A 92 -16.16 6.22 -22.30
N LEU A 93 -16.94 7.31 -22.31
CA LEU A 93 -18.11 7.56 -21.46
C LEU A 93 -19.28 6.59 -21.69
N SER A 94 -19.21 5.71 -22.70
CA SER A 94 -20.31 4.87 -23.16
C SER A 94 -20.81 3.83 -22.15
N ASP A 95 -19.98 3.42 -21.18
CA ASP A 95 -20.35 2.48 -20.11
C ASP A 95 -21.10 3.13 -18.93
N ILE A 96 -21.22 4.46 -18.93
CA ILE A 96 -21.68 5.28 -17.79
C ILE A 96 -23.10 5.84 -18.05
N SER A 97 -23.83 5.29 -19.03
CA SER A 97 -25.05 5.81 -19.67
C SER A 97 -26.33 5.99 -18.81
N LYS A 98 -26.23 5.98 -17.48
CA LYS A 98 -27.37 6.19 -16.55
C LYS A 98 -27.04 7.11 -15.37
N ILE A 99 -25.93 7.83 -15.45
CA ILE A 99 -25.35 8.59 -14.34
C ILE A 99 -25.44 10.07 -14.71
N ASP A 100 -25.64 10.93 -13.70
CA ASP A 100 -25.55 12.38 -13.87
C ASP A 100 -24.25 12.73 -14.62
N ASP A 101 -24.36 13.50 -15.72
CA ASP A 101 -23.26 13.78 -16.65
C ASP A 101 -21.99 14.29 -15.95
N GLU A 102 -22.14 14.95 -14.80
CA GLU A 102 -21.00 15.44 -14.02
C GLU A 102 -20.33 14.37 -13.15
N ILE A 103 -21.12 13.48 -12.54
CA ILE A 103 -20.57 12.29 -11.86
C ILE A 103 -19.87 11.41 -12.90
N ALA A 104 -20.45 11.27 -14.09
CA ALA A 104 -19.87 10.52 -15.20
C ALA A 104 -18.53 11.11 -15.65
N THR A 105 -18.49 12.43 -15.88
CA THR A 105 -17.27 13.16 -16.23
C THR A 105 -16.18 13.00 -15.17
N TYR A 106 -16.55 13.13 -13.88
CA TYR A 106 -15.60 12.96 -12.79
C TYR A 106 -15.09 11.52 -12.70
N ILE A 107 -15.97 10.52 -12.77
CA ILE A 107 -15.58 9.10 -12.75
C ILE A 107 -14.59 8.79 -13.88
N SER A 108 -14.88 9.25 -15.10
CA SER A 108 -14.05 8.98 -16.28
C SER A 108 -12.61 9.49 -16.15
N SER A 109 -12.41 10.62 -15.44
CA SER A 109 -11.08 11.20 -15.21
C SER A 109 -10.32 10.54 -14.06
N ASN A 110 -11.02 9.91 -13.10
CA ASN A 110 -10.44 9.46 -11.83
C ASN A 110 -10.16 7.94 -11.74
N ARG A 111 -10.80 7.11 -12.58
CA ARG A 111 -10.68 5.64 -12.53
C ARG A 111 -9.24 5.12 -12.71
N ARG A 112 -8.41 5.81 -13.50
CA ARG A 112 -7.01 5.39 -13.75
C ARG A 112 -6.02 5.84 -12.67
N GLU A 113 -6.43 6.75 -11.76
CA GLU A 113 -5.59 7.27 -10.66
C GLU A 113 -5.54 6.35 -9.42
N LYS A 114 -6.11 5.15 -9.49
CA LYS A 114 -6.24 4.25 -8.33
C LYS A 114 -5.51 2.94 -8.49
N MET A 115 -5.20 2.56 -9.72
CA MET A 115 -4.30 1.46 -10.03
C MET A 115 -2.87 1.97 -9.87
N ASP A 116 -2.15 1.48 -8.86
CA ASP A 116 -0.77 1.92 -8.57
C ASP A 116 0.24 0.99 -9.30
N ILE A 117 -0.11 -0.29 -9.47
CA ILE A 117 0.69 -1.27 -10.24
C ILE A 117 -0.20 -2.03 -11.23
N THR A 118 0.33 -2.29 -12.41
CA THR A 118 -0.24 -3.23 -13.39
C THR A 118 0.73 -4.35 -13.71
N PHE A 119 0.23 -5.56 -13.88
CA PHE A 119 1.01 -6.74 -14.27
C PHE A 119 0.81 -7.04 -15.76
N GLN A 120 1.66 -7.90 -16.34
CA GLN A 120 1.62 -8.22 -17.78
C GLN A 120 0.33 -8.95 -18.17
N SER A 121 -0.24 -9.69 -17.21
CA SER A 121 -1.57 -10.33 -17.29
C SER A 121 -2.71 -9.34 -17.52
N GLY A 122 -2.47 -8.03 -17.32
CA GLY A 122 -3.48 -6.98 -17.32
C GLY A 122 -4.14 -6.79 -15.95
N TYR A 123 -3.79 -7.60 -14.95
CA TYR A 123 -4.28 -7.43 -13.59
C TYR A 123 -3.67 -6.17 -12.93
N GLY A 124 -4.49 -5.43 -12.20
CA GLY A 124 -4.14 -4.16 -11.56
C GLY A 124 -4.40 -4.18 -10.06
N VAL A 125 -3.56 -3.47 -9.30
CA VAL A 125 -3.72 -3.37 -7.85
C VAL A 125 -3.44 -1.95 -7.36
N SER A 126 -4.23 -1.49 -6.39
CA SER A 126 -3.97 -0.28 -5.62
C SER A 126 -3.10 -0.58 -4.41
N LEU A 127 -2.13 0.28 -4.14
CA LEU A 127 -1.25 0.21 -3.00
C LEU A 127 -1.52 1.39 -2.07
N LYS A 128 -1.64 1.09 -0.78
CA LYS A 128 -1.80 2.10 0.26
C LYS A 128 -0.91 1.72 1.44
N THR A 129 -0.07 2.65 1.88
CA THR A 129 0.79 2.43 3.05
C THR A 129 0.38 3.32 4.22
N SER A 130 0.59 2.84 5.43
CA SER A 130 0.27 3.55 6.67
C SER A 130 1.26 3.18 7.77
N VAL A 131 1.18 3.90 8.89
CA VAL A 131 1.85 3.58 10.15
C VAL A 131 0.82 3.11 11.19
N PRO A 132 1.19 2.34 12.22
CA PRO A 132 0.25 1.74 13.16
C PRO A 132 -0.70 2.73 13.84
N GLU A 133 -0.21 3.94 14.10
CA GLU A 133 -0.90 5.02 14.80
C GLU A 133 -1.99 5.66 13.93
N ASN A 134 -1.84 5.63 12.59
CA ASN A 134 -2.85 6.15 11.67
C ASN A 134 -3.99 5.14 11.48
N LYS A 135 -5.17 5.50 12.03
CA LYS A 135 -6.40 4.70 11.98
C LYS A 135 -7.27 4.99 10.75
N GLU A 136 -6.80 5.82 9.83
CA GLU A 136 -7.57 6.20 8.64
C GLU A 136 -6.89 5.74 7.35
N ILE A 137 -7.70 5.32 6.38
CA ILE A 137 -7.27 5.08 5.00
C ILE A 137 -7.70 6.27 4.16
N ASN A 138 -6.79 6.78 3.33
CA ASN A 138 -7.12 7.80 2.34
C ASN A 138 -7.71 7.16 1.08
N MET A 139 -8.98 7.43 0.82
CA MET A 139 -9.66 7.03 -0.40
C MET A 139 -9.77 8.26 -1.31
N GLY A 140 -8.73 8.48 -2.11
CA GLY A 140 -8.65 9.63 -3.01
C GLY A 140 -9.62 9.54 -4.19
N SER A 141 -9.65 10.60 -4.99
CA SER A 141 -10.40 10.66 -6.25
C SER A 141 -11.91 10.47 -6.05
N PHE A 142 -12.42 10.96 -4.92
CA PHE A 142 -13.80 10.88 -4.49
C PHE A 142 -14.31 12.28 -4.16
N ALA A 143 -14.47 13.11 -5.20
CA ALA A 143 -14.90 14.50 -5.05
C ALA A 143 -16.29 14.59 -4.43
N ARG A 144 -16.33 15.24 -3.27
CA ARG A 144 -17.57 15.61 -2.59
C ARG A 144 -18.44 16.53 -3.46
N GLU A 145 -17.85 17.42 -4.26
CA GLU A 145 -18.61 18.32 -5.12
C GLU A 145 -19.48 17.53 -6.12
N ALA A 146 -18.92 16.49 -6.74
CA ALA A 146 -19.65 15.61 -7.66
C ALA A 146 -20.76 14.82 -6.94
N LEU A 147 -20.49 14.33 -5.72
CA LEU A 147 -21.44 13.50 -4.97
C LEU A 147 -22.60 14.31 -4.38
N PHE A 148 -22.32 15.49 -3.82
CA PHE A 148 -23.29 16.27 -3.04
C PHE A 148 -24.11 17.25 -3.90
N LYS A 149 -23.68 17.48 -5.14
CA LYS A 149 -24.43 18.31 -6.09
C LYS A 149 -25.83 17.75 -6.33
N GLY A 150 -26.81 18.64 -6.43
CA GLY A 150 -28.23 18.28 -6.53
C GLY A 150 -28.90 17.89 -5.21
N PHE A 151 -28.13 17.64 -4.14
CA PHE A 151 -28.67 17.34 -2.80
C PHE A 151 -28.53 18.52 -1.84
N LEU A 152 -27.37 19.18 -1.89
CA LEU A 152 -27.00 20.32 -1.05
C LEU A 152 -26.21 21.34 -1.89
N THR A 153 -26.40 22.62 -1.58
CA THR A 153 -25.56 23.69 -2.12
C THR A 153 -24.16 23.66 -1.49
N PRO A 154 -23.12 24.22 -2.15
CA PRO A 154 -21.78 24.32 -1.57
C PRO A 154 -21.72 25.00 -0.20
N ARG A 155 -22.67 25.90 0.09
CA ARG A 155 -22.81 26.53 1.40
C ARG A 155 -23.37 25.56 2.46
N GLU A 156 -24.23 24.62 2.07
CA GLU A 156 -24.87 23.66 2.97
C GLU A 156 -23.98 22.49 3.37
N TYR A 157 -23.17 21.96 2.44
CA TYR A 157 -22.18 20.90 2.74
C TYR A 157 -20.78 21.44 3.08
N GLY A 158 -20.54 22.74 2.86
CA GLY A 158 -19.38 23.49 3.36
C GLY A 158 -18.01 23.05 2.85
N GLY A 159 -16.96 23.70 3.36
CA GLY A 159 -15.54 23.33 3.19
C GLY A 159 -15.03 22.45 4.35
N GLU A 160 -13.73 22.10 4.35
CA GLU A 160 -13.15 21.26 5.42
C GLU A 160 -13.21 21.88 6.83
N ARG A 161 -13.06 23.21 6.96
CA ARG A 161 -12.76 23.86 8.25
C ARG A 161 -13.92 24.60 8.93
N LYS A 162 -14.97 25.03 8.21
CA LYS A 162 -16.16 25.69 8.80
C LYS A 162 -17.44 25.16 8.18
N GLY A 163 -18.24 24.46 8.99
CA GLY A 163 -19.59 23.99 8.65
C GLY A 163 -19.69 22.81 7.67
N GLY A 164 -18.59 22.13 7.34
CA GLY A 164 -18.59 21.08 6.32
C GLY A 164 -18.07 19.71 6.78
N LEU A 165 -17.47 18.95 5.88
CA LEU A 165 -17.35 17.49 6.00
C LEU A 165 -16.10 16.99 6.77
N GLY A 166 -15.50 17.83 7.63
CA GLY A 166 -14.19 17.59 8.25
C GLY A 166 -14.19 16.64 9.46
N SER A 167 -15.35 16.21 9.96
CA SER A 167 -15.46 15.32 11.13
C SER A 167 -16.74 14.48 11.10
N LYS A 168 -16.76 13.37 11.86
CA LYS A 168 -17.92 12.46 11.98
C LYS A 168 -19.22 13.19 12.35
N PRO A 169 -19.28 14.07 13.37
CA PRO A 169 -20.52 14.77 13.71
C PRO A 169 -21.03 15.68 12.59
N GLN A 170 -20.12 16.36 11.88
CA GLN A 170 -20.51 17.27 10.80
C GLN A 170 -20.98 16.49 9.55
N ILE A 171 -20.32 15.39 9.20
CA ILE A 171 -20.80 14.47 8.16
C ILE A 171 -22.18 13.95 8.54
N LYS A 172 -22.36 13.49 9.78
CA LYS A 172 -23.64 12.96 10.25
C LYS A 172 -24.76 13.97 10.05
N SER A 173 -24.55 15.20 10.50
CA SER A 173 -25.53 16.29 10.32
C SER A 173 -25.82 16.54 8.84
N THR A 174 -24.80 16.49 7.98
CA THR A 174 -24.98 16.66 6.52
C THR A 174 -25.80 15.53 5.92
N PHE A 175 -25.50 14.29 6.28
CA PHE A 175 -26.26 13.11 5.83
C PHE A 175 -27.70 13.11 6.36
N GLU A 176 -27.92 13.53 7.61
CA GLU A 176 -29.26 13.70 8.18
C GLU A 176 -30.08 14.78 7.44
N LYS A 177 -29.45 15.88 6.99
CA LYS A 177 -30.11 16.89 6.14
C LYS A 177 -30.51 16.33 4.77
N ILE A 178 -29.71 15.44 4.19
CA ILE A 178 -30.08 14.77 2.92
C ILE A 178 -31.22 13.79 3.18
N GLN A 179 -31.15 13.04 4.29
CA GLN A 179 -32.15 12.05 4.64
C GLN A 179 -33.52 12.66 4.98
N SER A 180 -33.54 13.84 5.60
CA SER A 180 -34.80 14.54 5.93
C SER A 180 -35.57 15.02 4.71
N LYS A 181 -34.91 15.17 3.54
CA LYS A 181 -35.56 15.47 2.26
C LYS A 181 -36.13 14.18 1.65
N LYS A 182 -37.45 14.10 1.48
CA LYS A 182 -38.17 12.89 1.00
C LYS A 182 -37.50 12.30 -0.26
N THR A 183 -37.19 10.99 -0.24
CA THR A 183 -36.50 10.20 -1.29
C THR A 183 -35.06 10.59 -1.65
N MET A 184 -34.50 11.65 -1.07
CA MET A 184 -33.16 12.14 -1.44
C MET A 184 -32.04 11.22 -0.96
N TRP A 185 -32.18 10.58 0.21
CA TRP A 185 -31.18 9.61 0.67
C TRP A 185 -30.98 8.47 -0.32
N LYS A 186 -32.07 7.86 -0.80
CA LYS A 186 -31.99 6.74 -1.76
C LYS A 186 -31.25 7.14 -3.04
N LYS A 187 -31.52 8.36 -3.55
CA LYS A 187 -30.81 8.90 -4.72
C LYS A 187 -29.33 9.17 -4.42
N PHE A 188 -29.03 9.76 -3.25
CA PHE A 188 -27.66 10.00 -2.80
C PHE A 188 -26.88 8.69 -2.65
N SER A 189 -27.45 7.67 -1.99
CA SER A 189 -26.85 6.35 -1.85
C SER A 189 -26.55 5.72 -3.21
N LYS A 190 -27.44 5.86 -4.20
CA LYS A 190 -27.20 5.36 -5.56
C LYS A 190 -26.05 6.09 -6.25
N GLY A 191 -25.96 7.42 -6.10
CA GLY A 191 -24.82 8.21 -6.61
C GLY A 191 -23.50 7.82 -5.94
N PHE A 192 -23.52 7.61 -4.62
CA PHE A 192 -22.37 7.13 -3.85
C PHE A 192 -21.91 5.74 -4.33
N GLU A 193 -22.84 4.79 -4.44
CA GLU A 193 -22.59 3.43 -4.93
C GLU A 193 -21.97 3.46 -6.33
N THR A 194 -22.52 4.30 -7.21
CA THR A 194 -22.01 4.50 -8.56
C THR A 194 -20.56 4.98 -8.54
N MET A 195 -20.25 6.02 -7.76
CA MET A 195 -18.88 6.52 -7.64
C MET A 195 -17.94 5.45 -7.10
N VAL A 196 -18.32 4.77 -6.01
CA VAL A 196 -17.52 3.70 -5.38
C VAL A 196 -17.20 2.58 -6.38
N ASN A 197 -18.21 2.08 -7.09
CA ASN A 197 -18.07 0.95 -8.01
C ASN A 197 -17.22 1.26 -9.25
N ASN A 198 -17.09 2.54 -9.61
CA ASN A 198 -16.30 2.93 -10.78
C ASN A 198 -14.91 3.48 -10.42
N ILE A 199 -14.72 4.01 -9.21
CA ILE A 199 -13.42 4.56 -8.78
C ILE A 199 -12.54 3.46 -8.17
N TYR A 200 -13.11 2.59 -7.33
CA TYR A 200 -12.36 1.57 -6.59
C TYR A 200 -12.51 0.19 -7.23
N VAL A 201 -12.21 0.09 -8.54
CA VAL A 201 -12.40 -1.14 -9.33
C VAL A 201 -11.31 -2.19 -9.08
N ASP A 202 -10.10 -1.74 -8.77
CA ASP A 202 -8.93 -2.59 -8.56
C ASP A 202 -8.85 -3.07 -7.10
N ASP A 203 -8.29 -4.26 -6.92
CA ASP A 203 -8.02 -4.80 -5.59
C ASP A 203 -6.98 -3.95 -4.86
N MET A 204 -6.93 -4.05 -3.53
CA MET A 204 -6.03 -3.22 -2.72
C MET A 204 -5.09 -4.07 -1.86
N VAL A 205 -3.80 -3.72 -1.89
CA VAL A 205 -2.83 -4.14 -0.88
C VAL A 205 -2.57 -2.97 0.06
N PHE A 206 -3.02 -3.13 1.30
CA PHE A 206 -2.84 -2.15 2.36
C PHE A 206 -1.70 -2.58 3.30
N VAL A 207 -0.71 -1.72 3.48
CA VAL A 207 0.54 -2.03 4.19
C VAL A 207 0.69 -1.17 5.44
N ILE A 208 0.89 -1.80 6.61
CA ILE A 208 1.23 -1.13 7.86
C ILE A 208 2.72 -1.32 8.15
N LYS A 209 3.44 -0.20 8.26
CA LYS A 209 4.89 -0.13 8.50
C LYS A 209 5.17 -0.02 10.00
N GLY A 210 5.41 -1.15 10.63
CA GLY A 210 5.42 -1.33 12.08
C GLY A 210 6.71 -0.97 12.80
N GLY A 211 7.70 -0.37 12.13
CA GLY A 211 9.04 -0.19 12.70
C GLY A 211 9.85 -1.47 12.55
N THR A 212 9.45 -2.53 13.25
CA THR A 212 10.14 -3.83 13.25
C THR A 212 9.43 -4.94 12.49
N TYR A 213 8.29 -4.63 11.87
CA TYR A 213 7.48 -5.58 11.11
C TYR A 213 6.75 -4.88 9.96
N LEU A 214 6.38 -5.65 8.95
CA LEU A 214 5.48 -5.21 7.88
C LEU A 214 4.20 -6.04 7.93
N GLU A 215 3.04 -5.41 8.09
CA GLU A 215 1.75 -6.10 7.96
C GLU A 215 1.10 -5.73 6.62
N LEU A 216 0.73 -6.73 5.84
CA LEU A 216 0.06 -6.59 4.56
C LEU A 216 -1.36 -7.14 4.67
N TYR A 217 -2.31 -6.40 4.14
CA TYR A 217 -3.72 -6.76 4.05
C TYR A 217 -4.14 -6.75 2.58
N PHE A 218 -4.64 -7.87 2.10
CA PHE A 218 -5.05 -8.08 0.71
C PHE A 218 -6.57 -8.05 0.65
N ILE A 219 -7.11 -6.98 0.05
CA ILE A 219 -8.53 -6.63 0.12
C ILE A 219 -9.10 -6.59 -1.30
N ASP A 220 -10.04 -7.50 -1.55
CA ASP A 220 -10.81 -7.56 -2.79
C ASP A 220 -11.66 -6.29 -2.99
N SER A 221 -11.68 -5.78 -4.20
CA SER A 221 -12.35 -4.52 -4.55
C SER A 221 -13.86 -4.60 -4.35
N LYS A 222 -14.50 -5.75 -4.62
CA LYS A 222 -15.92 -5.97 -4.38
C LYS A 222 -16.25 -5.97 -2.90
N ILE A 223 -15.37 -6.52 -2.06
CA ILE A 223 -15.51 -6.44 -0.60
C ILE A 223 -15.41 -4.98 -0.13
N LEU A 224 -14.40 -4.24 -0.59
CA LEU A 224 -14.25 -2.82 -0.28
C LEU A 224 -15.48 -2.00 -0.70
N GLN A 225 -15.91 -2.18 -1.96
CA GLN A 225 -17.10 -1.52 -2.51
C GLN A 225 -18.32 -1.80 -1.62
N LYS A 226 -18.58 -3.08 -1.33
CA LYS A 226 -19.71 -3.49 -0.49
C LYS A 226 -19.69 -2.85 0.90
N ILE A 227 -18.54 -2.81 1.57
CA ILE A 227 -18.44 -2.19 2.91
C ILE A 227 -18.83 -0.70 2.86
N LEU A 228 -18.35 0.02 1.84
CA LEU A 228 -18.64 1.44 1.67
C LEU A 228 -20.11 1.67 1.32
N THR A 229 -20.66 0.91 0.38
CA THR A 229 -22.05 1.07 -0.08
C THR A 229 -23.05 0.66 0.99
N ASP A 230 -22.85 -0.47 1.68
CA ASP A 230 -23.71 -0.93 2.77
C ASP A 230 -23.77 0.11 3.91
N ALA A 231 -22.64 0.77 4.20
CA ALA A 231 -22.58 1.81 5.22
C ALA A 231 -23.49 3.00 4.87
N VAL A 232 -23.46 3.44 3.60
CA VAL A 232 -24.28 4.57 3.13
C VAL A 232 -25.74 4.18 2.91
N GLU A 233 -26.03 3.01 2.38
CA GLU A 233 -27.42 2.50 2.28
C GLU A 233 -28.07 2.38 3.66
N GLY A 234 -27.27 2.02 4.67
CA GLY A 234 -27.69 1.89 6.06
C GLY A 234 -28.07 3.20 6.77
N GLY A 235 -27.89 4.35 6.14
CA GLY A 235 -28.25 5.66 6.68
C GLY A 235 -27.13 6.36 7.47
N PRO A 236 -27.33 7.64 7.85
CA PRO A 236 -26.28 8.52 8.37
C PRO A 236 -25.45 7.92 9.51
N SER A 237 -26.09 7.28 10.49
CA SER A 237 -25.43 6.66 11.64
C SER A 237 -24.52 5.49 11.26
N LYS A 238 -24.90 4.68 10.26
CA LYS A 238 -24.04 3.59 9.77
C LYS A 238 -22.91 4.15 8.91
N SER A 239 -23.19 5.17 8.09
CA SER A 239 -22.18 5.82 7.25
C SER A 239 -21.00 6.32 8.06
N ILE A 240 -21.24 7.04 9.17
CA ILE A 240 -20.15 7.57 10.03
C ILE A 240 -19.40 6.52 10.83
N GLY A 241 -19.88 5.27 10.85
CA GLY A 241 -19.17 4.12 11.39
C GLY A 241 -18.04 3.63 10.49
N VAL A 242 -18.01 4.06 9.23
CA VAL A 242 -16.99 3.72 8.22
C VAL A 242 -16.33 4.98 7.66
N ILE A 243 -17.10 6.04 7.39
CA ILE A 243 -16.62 7.30 6.81
C ILE A 243 -16.31 8.29 7.94
N ASN A 244 -15.05 8.70 8.06
CA ASN A 244 -14.60 9.56 9.15
C ASN A 244 -14.70 11.04 8.81
N ARG A 245 -14.20 11.43 7.62
CA ARG A 245 -14.20 12.80 7.10
C ARG A 245 -14.03 12.83 5.57
N TYR A 246 -14.36 13.96 4.95
CA TYR A 246 -13.88 14.32 3.61
C TYR A 246 -12.78 15.38 3.72
N GLU A 247 -11.73 15.23 2.93
CA GLU A 247 -10.54 16.07 2.89
C GLU A 247 -10.10 16.22 1.43
N GLY A 248 -10.30 17.42 0.88
CA GLY A 248 -10.16 17.74 -0.53
C GLY A 248 -11.07 16.85 -1.38
N ASN A 249 -10.47 16.23 -2.39
CA ASN A 249 -11.11 15.24 -3.25
C ASN A 249 -10.99 13.81 -2.71
N SER A 250 -10.87 13.64 -1.39
CA SER A 250 -10.68 12.34 -0.77
C SER A 250 -11.64 12.09 0.38
N MET A 251 -12.00 10.83 0.56
CA MET A 251 -12.72 10.33 1.71
C MET A 251 -11.75 9.62 2.65
N ARG A 252 -11.76 9.97 3.94
CA ARG A 252 -11.01 9.26 4.98
C ARG A 252 -11.94 8.22 5.62
N ILE A 253 -11.53 6.96 5.63
CA ILE A 253 -12.33 5.86 6.17
C ILE A 253 -11.64 5.16 7.33
N GLU A 254 -12.44 4.54 8.21
CA GLU A 254 -11.99 3.80 9.37
C GLU A 254 -11.23 2.53 8.97
N ARG A 255 -9.91 2.53 9.13
CA ARG A 255 -9.01 1.48 8.65
C ARG A 255 -9.39 0.10 9.15
N ASP A 256 -9.64 -0.01 10.45
CA ASP A 256 -9.89 -1.30 11.11
C ASP A 256 -11.22 -1.94 10.65
N LYS A 257 -12.15 -1.15 10.10
CA LYS A 257 -13.38 -1.67 9.47
C LYS A 257 -13.12 -2.33 8.13
N ILE A 258 -12.06 -1.92 7.43
CA ILE A 258 -11.70 -2.43 6.11
C ILE A 258 -10.76 -3.62 6.24
N ILE A 259 -9.63 -3.46 6.94
CA ILE A 259 -8.54 -4.45 6.95
C ILE A 259 -8.96 -5.79 7.57
N LYS A 260 -9.96 -5.80 8.45
CA LYS A 260 -10.50 -7.03 9.07
C LYS A 260 -11.13 -8.01 8.06
N HIS A 261 -11.42 -7.55 6.84
CA HIS A 261 -11.98 -8.36 5.77
C HIS A 261 -10.92 -8.85 4.76
N GLY A 262 -9.68 -8.36 4.84
CA GLY A 262 -8.60 -8.77 3.96
C GLY A 262 -7.85 -10.00 4.50
N LYS A 263 -7.19 -10.74 3.61
CA LYS A 263 -6.18 -11.72 4.03
C LYS A 263 -4.99 -10.98 4.62
N LYS A 264 -4.37 -11.50 5.68
CA LYS A 264 -3.26 -10.85 6.38
C LYS A 264 -1.98 -11.65 6.23
N VAL A 265 -0.87 -10.97 5.96
CA VAL A 265 0.50 -11.48 6.13
C VAL A 265 1.26 -10.52 7.03
N LYS A 266 1.99 -11.04 8.01
CA LYS A 266 2.91 -10.26 8.86
C LYS A 266 4.34 -10.76 8.65
N LEU A 267 5.22 -9.88 8.21
CA LEU A 267 6.67 -10.12 8.14
C LEU A 267 7.31 -9.54 9.39
N ASP A 268 7.96 -10.38 10.20
CA ASP A 268 8.66 -9.96 11.42
C ASP A 268 10.17 -9.89 11.17
N PHE A 269 10.79 -8.76 11.51
CA PHE A 269 12.22 -8.50 11.27
C PHE A 269 13.07 -8.53 12.56
N THR A 270 12.54 -9.13 13.63
CA THR A 270 13.18 -9.19 14.96
C THR A 270 13.82 -10.52 15.31
N SER A 271 13.69 -11.54 14.45
CA SER A 271 14.24 -12.86 14.73
C SER A 271 15.77 -12.86 14.85
N GLU A 272 16.31 -13.84 15.58
CA GLU A 272 17.76 -14.04 15.73
C GLU A 272 18.46 -14.16 14.36
N ASN A 273 17.80 -14.78 13.37
CA ASN A 273 18.31 -14.89 12.01
C ASN A 273 18.57 -13.52 11.36
N PHE A 274 17.73 -12.51 11.62
CA PHE A 274 18.01 -11.14 11.18
C PHE A 274 19.18 -10.51 11.91
N THR A 275 19.31 -10.77 13.21
CA THR A 275 20.46 -10.29 13.99
C THR A 275 21.77 -10.85 13.43
N LYS A 276 21.84 -12.16 13.16
CA LYS A 276 22.99 -12.81 12.53
C LYS A 276 23.27 -12.27 11.14
N LEU A 277 22.25 -12.17 10.29
CA LEU A 277 22.38 -11.61 8.94
C LEU A 277 22.93 -10.18 8.98
N ARG A 278 22.44 -9.32 9.88
CA ARG A 278 22.92 -7.95 10.04
C ARG A 278 24.37 -7.90 10.52
N GLY A 279 24.79 -8.84 11.37
CA GLY A 279 26.20 -9.04 11.75
C GLY A 279 27.08 -9.30 10.52
N ILE A 280 26.70 -10.28 9.70
CA ILE A 280 27.40 -10.62 8.45
C ILE A 280 27.45 -9.40 7.51
N ILE A 281 26.33 -8.71 7.30
CA ILE A 281 26.27 -7.49 6.45
C ILE A 281 27.19 -6.40 7.00
N SER A 282 27.27 -6.24 8.32
CA SER A 282 28.16 -5.28 8.97
C SER A 282 29.63 -5.59 8.66
N HIS A 283 30.03 -6.86 8.76
CA HIS A 283 31.39 -7.28 8.39
C HIS A 283 31.71 -7.01 6.92
N ILE A 284 30.78 -7.30 6.00
CA ILE A 284 30.95 -7.00 4.57
C ILE A 284 31.20 -5.50 4.34
N ARG A 285 30.43 -4.62 4.99
CA ARG A 285 30.60 -3.17 4.87
C ARG A 285 31.96 -2.69 5.39
N ILE A 286 32.43 -3.27 6.50
CA ILE A 286 33.77 -2.95 7.05
C ILE A 286 34.85 -3.39 6.07
N ILE A 287 34.72 -4.60 5.49
CA ILE A 287 35.64 -5.10 4.46
C ILE A 287 35.67 -4.17 3.24
N GLU A 288 34.51 -3.76 2.75
CA GLU A 288 34.39 -2.79 1.64
C GLU A 288 35.10 -1.47 1.97
N GLN A 289 34.87 -0.94 3.18
CA GLN A 289 35.50 0.31 3.64
C GLN A 289 37.03 0.19 3.73
N ILE A 290 37.55 -0.86 4.37
CA ILE A 290 39.00 -1.13 4.47
C ILE A 290 39.61 -1.20 3.07
N THR A 291 38.93 -1.87 2.14
CA THR A 291 39.38 -2.05 0.76
C THR A 291 39.49 -0.70 0.05
N LEU A 292 38.44 0.13 0.12
CA LEU A 292 38.40 1.44 -0.51
C LEU A 292 39.46 2.40 0.07
N GLU A 293 39.62 2.43 1.39
CA GLU A 293 40.55 3.34 2.08
C GLU A 293 42.01 2.98 1.85
N ASN A 294 42.37 1.69 1.78
CA ASN A 294 43.77 1.27 1.70
C ASN A 294 44.28 1.08 0.27
N ILE A 295 43.41 0.73 -0.69
CA ILE A 295 43.78 0.69 -2.11
C ILE A 295 44.08 2.11 -2.61
N GLY A 296 43.29 3.11 -2.18
CA GLY A 296 43.56 4.52 -2.51
C GLY A 296 44.89 5.05 -1.96
N ASN A 297 45.37 4.49 -0.85
CA ASN A 297 46.57 4.94 -0.12
C ASN A 297 47.82 4.06 -0.34
N LYS A 298 47.76 3.05 -1.23
CA LYS A 298 48.86 2.07 -1.47
C LYS A 298 49.35 1.32 -0.22
N LYS A 299 48.52 1.20 0.82
CA LYS A 299 48.84 0.53 2.10
C LYS A 299 48.39 -0.93 2.10
N ILE A 300 48.89 -1.70 1.12
CA ILE A 300 48.38 -3.05 0.82
C ILE A 300 48.56 -4.02 2.01
N SER A 301 49.72 -3.99 2.69
CA SER A 301 50.00 -4.90 3.81
C SER A 301 49.19 -4.61 5.08
N GLU A 302 48.81 -3.36 5.32
CA GLU A 302 47.88 -2.97 6.40
C GLU A 302 46.46 -3.43 6.07
N ALA A 303 46.05 -3.30 4.79
CA ALA A 303 44.77 -3.79 4.29
C ALA A 303 44.63 -5.30 4.48
N GLU A 304 45.63 -6.09 4.10
CA GLU A 304 45.61 -7.55 4.18
C GLU A 304 45.36 -8.05 5.61
N LYS A 305 46.06 -7.47 6.60
CA LYS A 305 45.88 -7.84 8.02
C LYS A 305 44.47 -7.51 8.52
N ALA A 306 43.97 -6.33 8.18
CA ALA A 306 42.64 -5.88 8.59
C ALA A 306 41.53 -6.72 7.93
N LEU A 307 41.67 -7.03 6.63
CA LEU A 307 40.75 -7.89 5.88
C LEU A 307 40.73 -9.31 6.44
N TYR A 308 41.88 -9.92 6.70
CA TYR A 308 41.96 -11.28 7.25
C TYR A 308 41.23 -11.40 8.60
N SER A 309 41.44 -10.41 9.49
CA SER A 309 40.76 -10.36 10.79
C SER A 309 39.23 -10.29 10.64
N GLN A 310 38.73 -9.41 9.76
CA GLN A 310 37.30 -9.24 9.54
C GLN A 310 36.65 -10.46 8.86
N ILE A 311 37.32 -11.07 7.88
CA ILE A 311 36.84 -12.29 7.23
C ILE A 311 36.72 -13.42 8.26
N LYS A 312 37.70 -13.58 9.17
CA LYS A 312 37.64 -14.60 10.21
C LYS A 312 36.44 -14.42 11.16
N LEU A 313 36.12 -13.18 11.53
CA LEU A 313 34.93 -12.89 12.34
C LEU A 313 33.64 -13.19 11.57
N MET A 314 33.55 -12.75 10.32
CA MET A 314 32.40 -13.03 9.46
C MET A 314 32.15 -14.53 9.26
N LEU A 315 33.22 -15.32 9.05
CA LEU A 315 33.11 -16.78 8.90
C LEU A 315 32.57 -17.44 10.17
N LYS A 316 33.00 -16.98 11.35
CA LYS A 316 32.47 -17.47 12.63
C LYS A 316 30.98 -17.17 12.78
N ASP A 317 30.54 -15.99 12.38
CA ASP A 317 29.12 -15.63 12.39
C ASP A 317 28.33 -16.47 11.37
N MET A 318 28.91 -16.76 10.19
CA MET A 318 28.32 -17.64 9.18
C MET A 318 28.22 -19.11 9.63
N GLU A 319 29.17 -19.62 10.41
CA GLU A 319 29.11 -20.98 10.98
C GLU A 319 27.99 -21.13 12.01
N SER A 320 27.57 -20.01 12.63
CA SER A 320 26.47 -19.97 13.59
C SER A 320 25.10 -19.73 12.95
N PHE A 321 25.07 -19.49 11.64
CA PHE A 321 23.90 -19.13 10.83
C PHE A 321 23.35 -20.34 10.07
#